data_AF-A0ABD0SUX3-F1
#
_entry.id   AF-A0ABD0SUX3-F1
#
_cell.length_a   1.000
_cell.length_b   1.000
_cell.length_c   1.000
_cell.angle_alpha   90.00
_cell.angle_beta   90.00
_cell.angle_gamma   90.00
#
_symmetry.space_group_name_H-M   'P 1'
#
loop_
_entity.id
_entity.type
_entity.pdbx_description
1 polymer ?
#
loop_
_entity_poly.entity_id
_entity_poly.type
_entity_poly.pdbx_seq_one_letter_code
_entity_poly.pdbx_strand_id
1 'polypeptide(L)'
;MQSDEEDSALHSCFDSLKSAVMGCCYSICHKETDPQENIVNERTHLLEVPEQTQETPVPVASASTPPRKPDEQSALNRILHETATNVIDVGALGPYALEPGAYSERVRAYTARVALAPQPPPPAPRLLADVPHAERTALLARPGLPNGDRDLITNAVKKAAAAISELRVEHHEDLVVPFRVP
;
A
#
# COMPACT_ATOMS: atom_id res chain seq x y z
N MET A 1 -30.29 -9.72 -37.53
CA MET A 1 -28.93 -9.19 -37.76
C MET A 1 -28.86 -7.77 -37.20
N GLN A 2 -29.08 -7.60 -35.89
CA GLN A 2 -29.16 -6.28 -35.22
C GLN A 2 -28.61 -6.33 -33.78
N SER A 3 -27.83 -7.37 -33.44
CA SER A 3 -27.36 -7.63 -32.09
C SER A 3 -25.88 -7.28 -31.87
N ASP A 4 -25.17 -6.85 -32.91
CA ASP A 4 -23.70 -6.68 -32.85
C ASP A 4 -23.26 -5.21 -32.70
N GLU A 5 -24.19 -4.24 -32.79
CA GLU A 5 -23.86 -2.79 -32.67
C GLU A 5 -23.87 -2.27 -31.23
N GLU A 6 -24.68 -2.82 -30.32
CA GLU A 6 -24.79 -2.32 -28.94
C GLU A 6 -23.66 -2.77 -28.02
N ASP A 7 -23.13 -3.99 -28.22
CA ASP A 7 -21.96 -4.49 -27.48
C ASP A 7 -20.67 -3.72 -27.85
N SER A 8 -20.57 -3.24 -29.09
CA SER A 8 -19.41 -2.47 -29.57
C SER A 8 -19.34 -1.08 -28.94
N ALA A 9 -20.49 -0.45 -28.68
CA ALA A 9 -20.56 0.89 -28.08
C ALA A 9 -20.20 0.91 -26.58
N LEU A 10 -20.57 -0.14 -25.84
CA LEU A 10 -20.19 -0.31 -24.43
C LEU A 10 -18.69 -0.61 -24.27
N HIS A 11 -18.13 -1.43 -25.16
CA HIS A 11 -16.69 -1.66 -25.21
C HIS A 11 -15.91 -0.39 -25.55
N SER A 12 -16.38 0.40 -26.52
CA SER A 12 -15.77 1.67 -26.93
C SER A 12 -15.74 2.71 -25.80
N CYS A 13 -16.78 2.80 -24.98
CA CYS A 13 -16.82 3.72 -23.84
C CYS A 13 -15.80 3.32 -22.75
N PHE A 14 -15.59 2.02 -22.53
CA PHE A 14 -14.63 1.50 -21.57
C PHE A 14 -13.18 1.66 -22.06
N ASP A 15 -12.93 1.44 -23.35
CA ASP A 15 -11.63 1.62 -23.98
C ASP A 15 -11.23 3.10 -24.12
N SER A 16 -12.20 4.00 -24.36
CA SER A 16 -11.96 5.45 -24.41
C SER A 16 -11.56 6.01 -23.03
N LEU A 17 -12.04 5.42 -21.93
CA LEU A 17 -11.59 5.75 -20.57
C LEU A 17 -10.16 5.26 -20.30
N LYS A 18 -9.76 4.15 -20.92
CA LYS A 18 -8.41 3.59 -20.85
C LYS A 18 -7.37 4.45 -21.59
N SER A 19 -7.78 5.15 -22.65
CA SER A 19 -6.90 6.03 -23.44
C SER A 19 -6.87 7.48 -22.96
N ALA A 20 -7.90 7.98 -22.27
CA ALA A 20 -7.91 9.34 -21.69
C ALA A 20 -7.01 9.48 -20.44
N VAL A 21 -6.43 8.35 -20.02
CA VAL A 21 -5.48 8.23 -18.93
C VAL A 21 -4.07 8.51 -19.47
N MET A 22 -3.80 9.75 -19.84
CA MET A 22 -2.42 10.24 -19.97
C MET A 22 -1.84 10.43 -18.56
N GLY A 23 -1.61 9.31 -17.86
CA GLY A 23 -0.86 9.28 -16.60
C GLY A 23 -1.49 8.59 -15.39
N CYS A 24 -2.49 7.72 -15.52
CA CYS A 24 -2.90 6.87 -14.39
C CYS A 24 -2.12 5.57 -14.39
N CYS A 25 -1.27 5.46 -13.38
CA CYS A 25 -0.56 4.26 -12.96
C CYS A 25 -1.57 3.19 -12.51
N TYR A 26 -2.27 2.53 -13.44
CA TYR A 26 -3.05 1.33 -13.17
C TYR A 26 -2.12 0.11 -13.15
N SER A 27 -1.28 0.00 -12.13
CA SER A 27 -0.49 -1.22 -11.85
C SER A 27 -1.25 -2.25 -10.99
N ILE A 28 -2.51 -1.98 -10.60
CA ILE A 28 -3.21 -2.78 -9.58
C ILE A 28 -4.37 -3.63 -10.13
N CYS A 29 -4.85 -3.42 -11.36
CA CYS A 29 -6.08 -4.07 -11.85
C CYS A 29 -5.92 -5.14 -12.94
N HIS A 30 -4.71 -5.66 -13.14
CA HIS A 30 -4.53 -6.93 -13.86
C HIS A 30 -3.58 -7.86 -13.09
N LYS A 31 -3.99 -8.24 -11.88
CA LYS A 31 -3.38 -9.39 -11.19
C LYS A 31 -3.98 -10.69 -11.75
N GLU A 32 -3.57 -11.04 -12.96
CA GLU A 32 -3.34 -12.44 -13.27
C GLU A 32 -2.03 -12.79 -12.55
N THR A 33 -2.17 -13.36 -11.35
CA THR A 33 -1.22 -14.27 -10.72
C THR A 33 0.27 -13.87 -10.71
N ASP A 34 0.65 -12.99 -9.78
CA ASP A 34 2.02 -13.01 -9.23
C ASP A 34 2.00 -12.64 -7.73
N PRO A 35 2.62 -13.42 -6.83
CA PRO A 35 2.55 -13.21 -5.40
C PRO A 35 3.64 -12.25 -4.93
N GLN A 36 3.46 -10.95 -5.17
CA GLN A 36 4.10 -9.91 -4.36
C GLN A 36 3.32 -8.60 -4.47
N GLU A 37 3.67 -7.65 -3.61
CA GLU A 37 3.16 -6.28 -3.55
C GLU A 37 1.91 -6.07 -2.68
N ASN A 38 2.19 -6.08 -1.37
CA ASN A 38 1.68 -5.09 -0.43
C ASN A 38 2.33 -3.74 -0.79
N ILE A 39 1.63 -2.87 -1.54
CA ILE A 39 2.14 -1.55 -1.90
C ILE A 39 1.93 -0.63 -0.70
N VAL A 40 2.99 -0.49 0.09
CA VAL A 40 3.10 0.51 1.17
C VAL A 40 3.20 1.90 0.54
N ASN A 41 2.35 2.83 0.95
CA ASN A 41 2.37 4.22 0.48
C ASN A 41 2.89 5.18 1.58
N GLU A 42 3.34 6.37 1.20
CA GLU A 42 3.88 7.40 2.10
C GLU A 42 2.88 8.02 3.09
N ARG A 43 1.60 7.66 2.97
CA ARG A 43 0.54 7.99 3.95
C ARG A 43 0.20 6.86 4.91
N THR A 44 0.85 5.71 4.78
CA THR A 44 0.60 4.56 5.68
C THR A 44 1.25 4.88 7.03
N HIS A 45 0.43 5.27 8.01
CA HIS A 45 0.90 5.52 9.37
C HIS A 45 1.54 4.24 9.94
N LEU A 46 2.82 4.33 10.30
CA LEU A 46 3.62 3.16 10.67
C LEU A 46 3.34 2.64 12.10
N LEU A 47 2.54 3.34 12.91
CA LEU A 47 2.28 2.99 14.30
C LEU A 47 0.83 3.33 14.70
N GLU A 48 0.04 2.33 15.09
CA GLU A 48 -1.08 2.54 16.02
C GLU A 48 -0.46 2.70 17.43
N VAL A 49 -0.64 3.86 18.05
CA VAL A 49 -0.21 4.10 19.42
C VAL A 49 -1.34 3.67 20.35
N PRO A 50 -1.12 2.62 21.15
CA PRO A 50 -1.53 2.69 22.54
C PRO A 50 -0.32 2.54 23.47
N GLU A 51 -0.27 3.47 24.40
CA GLU A 51 0.64 3.55 25.54
C GLU A 51 0.59 2.26 26.36
N GLN A 52 1.75 1.66 26.66
CA GLN A 52 1.87 0.84 27.86
C GLN A 52 3.29 0.80 28.41
N THR A 53 3.40 1.53 29.51
CA THR A 53 4.42 1.57 30.55
C THR A 53 4.84 0.15 30.97
N GLN A 54 6.13 -0.17 30.90
CA GLN A 54 6.66 -1.26 31.71
C GLN A 54 8.05 -0.90 32.24
N GLU A 55 8.05 -0.36 33.46
CA GLU A 55 9.20 -0.12 34.30
C GLU A 55 9.91 -1.45 34.62
N THR A 56 11.23 -1.49 34.48
CA THR A 56 12.06 -2.57 35.05
C THR A 56 12.84 -2.01 36.25
N PRO A 57 12.86 -2.70 37.41
CA PRO A 57 13.41 -2.13 38.65
C PRO A 57 14.95 -2.25 38.70
N VAL A 58 15.59 -1.13 39.02
CA VAL A 58 17.04 -0.99 39.21
C VAL A 58 17.42 -1.52 40.60
N PRO A 59 18.51 -2.30 40.78
CA PRO A 59 18.91 -2.75 42.10
C PRO A 59 19.49 -1.58 42.91
N VAL A 60 19.07 -1.52 44.17
CA VAL A 60 19.42 -0.52 45.17
C VAL A 60 20.92 -0.54 45.45
N ALA A 61 21.61 0.57 45.16
CA ALA A 61 22.92 0.89 45.73
C ALA A 61 22.84 2.27 46.38
N SER A 62 23.06 2.27 47.69
CA SER A 62 22.90 3.39 48.61
C SER A 62 23.99 4.46 48.47
N ALA A 63 23.53 5.71 48.59
CA ALA A 63 24.18 6.87 49.21
C ALA A 63 25.45 7.50 48.59
N SER A 64 25.28 8.79 48.28
CA SER A 64 26.28 9.88 48.20
C SER A 64 27.11 10.04 46.93
N THR A 65 26.51 10.64 45.88
CA THR A 65 27.24 11.57 45.00
C THR A 65 26.37 12.80 44.71
N PRO A 66 26.95 14.02 44.61
CA PRO A 66 26.20 15.26 44.38
C PRO A 66 25.49 15.23 43.01
N PRO A 67 24.47 16.07 42.76
CA PRO A 67 23.70 16.04 41.52
C PRO A 67 24.64 16.31 40.35
N ARG A 68 25.05 15.26 39.65
CA ARG A 68 25.76 15.40 38.39
C ARG A 68 24.81 16.15 37.46
N LYS A 69 25.22 17.35 37.05
CA LYS A 69 24.65 18.07 35.91
C LYS A 69 24.31 17.03 34.84
N PRO A 70 23.13 17.07 34.20
CA PRO A 70 22.81 16.13 33.13
C PRO A 70 24.00 16.06 32.19
N ASP A 71 24.56 14.86 32.07
CA ASP A 71 25.87 14.59 31.50
C ASP A 71 25.91 15.12 30.06
N GLU A 72 26.51 16.30 29.87
CA GLU A 72 26.60 16.97 28.57
C GLU A 72 27.21 16.01 27.53
N GLN A 73 28.09 15.10 27.97
CA GLN A 73 28.67 14.07 27.13
C GLN A 73 27.65 13.02 26.67
N SER A 74 26.66 12.67 27.50
CA SER A 74 25.55 11.78 27.13
C SER A 74 24.61 12.44 26.12
N ALA A 75 24.33 13.73 26.28
CA ALA A 75 23.55 14.50 25.31
C ALA A 75 24.23 14.56 23.94
N LEU A 76 25.55 14.79 23.90
CA LEU A 76 26.34 14.77 22.67
C LEU A 76 26.36 13.38 22.02
N ASN A 77 26.50 12.30 22.80
CA ASN A 77 26.43 10.93 22.29
C ASN A 77 25.06 10.61 21.69
N ARG A 78 23.97 11.08 22.32
CA ARG A 78 22.62 10.92 21.77
C ARG A 78 22.48 11.64 20.42
N ILE A 79 22.94 12.89 20.34
CA ILE A 79 22.90 13.68 19.10
C ILE A 79 23.70 12.97 17.99
N LEU A 80 24.89 12.46 18.30
CA LEU A 80 25.71 11.73 17.33
C LEU A 80 25.02 10.45 16.85
N HIS A 81 24.41 9.67 17.75
CA HIS A 81 23.74 8.42 17.39
C HIS A 81 22.46 8.65 16.58
N GLU A 82 21.68 9.67 16.96
CA GLU A 82 20.50 10.12 16.23
C GLU A 82 20.90 10.63 14.84
N THR A 83 21.95 11.43 14.74
CA THR A 83 22.48 11.91 13.45
C THR A 83 22.97 10.75 12.60
N ALA A 84 23.72 9.80 13.16
CA ALA A 84 24.22 8.64 12.43
C ALA A 84 23.10 7.74 11.89
N THR A 85 21.95 7.70 12.58
CA THR A 85 20.78 6.93 12.16
C THR A 85 19.95 7.69 11.11
N ASN A 86 19.88 9.02 11.21
CA ASN A 86 19.07 9.86 10.33
C ASN A 86 19.78 10.27 9.03
N VAL A 87 21.11 10.18 8.97
CA VAL A 87 21.88 10.43 7.74
C VAL A 87 21.76 9.25 6.81
N ILE A 88 21.31 9.51 5.58
CA ILE A 88 21.15 8.50 4.54
C ILE A 88 22.50 8.25 3.86
N ASP A 89 23.05 7.05 4.01
CA ASP A 89 24.19 6.59 3.23
C ASP A 89 23.74 6.21 1.81
N VAL A 90 23.91 7.14 0.87
CA VAL A 90 23.60 6.92 -0.55
C VAL A 90 24.50 5.86 -1.20
N GLY A 91 25.69 5.60 -0.63
CA GLY A 91 26.63 4.59 -1.10
C GLY A 91 26.22 3.17 -0.74
N ALA A 92 25.45 3.00 0.35
CA ALA A 92 24.94 1.71 0.82
C ALA A 92 23.83 1.11 -0.08
N LEU A 93 23.37 1.83 -1.11
CA LEU A 93 22.34 1.35 -2.05
C LEU A 93 22.84 0.31 -3.07
N GLY A 94 24.16 0.03 -3.08
CA GLY A 94 24.74 -1.03 -3.88
C GLY A 94 24.33 -2.43 -3.40
N PRO A 95 24.46 -3.48 -4.22
CA PRO A 95 24.21 -4.86 -3.82
C PRO A 95 25.35 -5.34 -2.90
N TYR A 96 25.37 -4.87 -1.66
CA TYR A 96 26.14 -5.49 -0.59
C TYR A 96 25.44 -6.81 -0.25
N ALA A 97 25.72 -7.82 -1.05
CA ALA A 97 25.29 -9.18 -0.78
C ALA A 97 25.91 -9.60 0.54
N LEU A 98 25.07 -10.01 1.48
CA LEU A 98 25.52 -10.74 2.66
C LEU A 98 26.46 -11.85 2.21
N GLU A 99 27.58 -12.02 2.91
CA GLU A 99 28.49 -13.14 2.67
C GLU A 99 27.71 -14.46 2.58
N PRO A 100 27.92 -15.29 1.53
CA PRO A 100 27.11 -16.49 1.30
C PRO A 100 27.05 -17.44 2.51
N GLY A 101 28.15 -17.53 3.27
CA GLY A 101 28.20 -18.30 4.52
C GLY A 101 27.25 -17.76 5.60
N ALA A 102 27.26 -16.44 5.82
CA ALA A 102 26.40 -15.77 6.80
C ALA A 102 24.91 -15.80 6.40
N TYR A 103 24.63 -15.85 5.10
CA TYR A 103 23.28 -16.11 4.59
C TYR A 103 22.84 -17.54 4.91
N SER A 104 23.67 -18.54 4.59
CA SER A 104 23.34 -19.96 4.79
C SER A 104 23.09 -20.32 6.26
N GLU A 105 23.85 -19.72 7.18
CA GLU A 105 23.67 -19.90 8.62
C GLU A 105 22.37 -19.27 9.10
N ARG A 106 22.02 -18.07 8.63
CA ARG A 106 20.74 -17.42 8.93
C ARG A 106 19.55 -18.24 8.43
N VAL A 107 19.61 -18.77 7.22
CA VAL A 107 18.57 -19.66 6.69
C VAL A 107 18.40 -20.87 7.62
N ARG A 108 19.49 -21.53 8.00
CA ARG A 108 19.44 -22.68 8.92
C ARG A 108 18.82 -22.33 10.27
N ALA A 109 19.22 -21.20 10.85
CA ALA A 109 18.72 -20.73 12.13
C ALA A 109 17.23 -20.39 12.08
N TYR A 110 16.77 -19.70 11.04
CA TYR A 110 15.35 -19.35 10.90
C TYR A 110 14.49 -20.56 10.60
N THR A 111 14.94 -21.48 9.74
CA THR A 111 14.23 -22.74 9.48
C THR A 111 14.06 -23.56 10.76
N ALA A 112 15.11 -23.67 11.59
CA ALA A 112 15.03 -24.36 12.87
C ALA A 112 14.04 -23.68 13.83
N ARG A 113 14.02 -22.34 13.88
CA ARG A 113 13.07 -21.58 14.73
C ARG A 113 11.63 -21.72 14.25
N VAL A 114 11.39 -21.70 12.94
CA VAL A 114 10.06 -21.89 12.34
C VAL A 114 9.56 -23.31 12.57
N ALA A 115 10.43 -24.33 12.51
CA ALA A 115 10.05 -25.72 12.80
C ALA A 115 9.59 -25.94 14.25
N LEU A 116 10.09 -25.12 15.18
CA LEU A 116 9.68 -25.13 16.59
C LEU A 116 8.48 -24.22 16.87
N ALA A 117 8.04 -23.43 15.88
CA ALA A 117 6.89 -22.56 16.02
C ALA A 117 5.60 -23.39 16.07
N PRO A 118 4.55 -22.91 16.78
CA PRO A 118 3.24 -23.55 16.77
C PRO A 118 2.73 -23.78 15.34
N GLN A 119 1.94 -24.84 15.16
CA GLN A 119 1.29 -25.16 13.89
C GLN A 119 0.61 -23.90 13.30
N PRO A 120 0.69 -23.70 11.97
CA PRO A 120 0.05 -22.56 11.34
C PRO A 120 -1.45 -22.53 11.67
N PRO A 121 -2.05 -21.32 11.73
CA PRO A 121 -3.47 -21.19 11.98
C PRO A 121 -4.28 -22.03 10.97
N PRO A 122 -5.49 -22.48 11.35
CA PRO A 122 -6.36 -23.20 10.44
C PRO A 122 -6.53 -22.41 9.14
N PRO A 123 -6.82 -23.10 8.01
CA PRO A 123 -6.99 -22.46 6.72
C PRO A 123 -7.94 -21.27 6.83
N ALA A 124 -7.58 -20.18 6.14
CA ALA A 124 -8.33 -18.94 6.18
C ALA A 124 -9.83 -19.21 5.95
N PRO A 125 -10.72 -18.56 6.72
CA PRO A 125 -12.15 -18.75 6.54
C PRO A 125 -12.52 -18.42 5.11
N ARG A 126 -13.27 -19.32 4.46
CA ARG A 126 -13.79 -19.06 3.11
C ARG A 126 -14.77 -17.89 3.21
N LEU A 127 -14.54 -16.82 2.44
CA LEU A 127 -15.38 -15.63 2.45
C LEU A 127 -16.79 -15.90 1.91
N LEU A 128 -16.92 -16.92 1.06
CA LEU A 128 -18.17 -17.30 0.43
C LEU A 128 -18.46 -18.77 0.71
N ALA A 129 -19.72 -19.07 0.98
CA ALA A 129 -20.24 -20.42 1.09
C ALA A 129 -21.01 -20.76 -0.19
N ASP A 130 -20.85 -22.00 -0.67
CA ASP A 130 -21.63 -22.49 -1.79
C ASP A 130 -23.10 -22.62 -1.39
N VAL A 131 -23.96 -22.02 -2.20
CA VAL A 131 -25.41 -22.14 -2.06
C VAL A 131 -25.86 -23.48 -2.67
N PRO A 132 -26.77 -24.23 -2.02
CA PRO A 132 -27.33 -25.46 -2.58
C PRO A 132 -27.92 -25.24 -3.98
N HIS A 133 -27.86 -26.26 -4.85
CA HIS A 133 -28.26 -26.12 -6.26
C HIS A 133 -29.69 -25.58 -6.43
N ALA A 134 -30.64 -26.06 -5.62
CA ALA A 134 -32.02 -25.60 -5.67
C ALA A 134 -32.17 -24.10 -5.37
N GLU A 135 -31.43 -23.60 -4.37
CA GLU A 135 -31.47 -22.19 -3.98
C GLU A 135 -30.76 -21.31 -5.02
N ARG A 136 -29.62 -21.76 -5.58
CA ARG A 136 -28.96 -21.08 -6.70
C ARG A 136 -29.91 -20.89 -7.88
N THR A 137 -30.61 -21.94 -8.29
CA THR A 137 -31.55 -21.89 -9.41
C THR A 137 -32.72 -20.93 -9.12
N ALA A 138 -33.22 -20.92 -7.89
CA ALA A 138 -34.27 -19.99 -7.47
C ALA A 138 -33.80 -18.53 -7.45
N LEU A 139 -32.56 -18.26 -7.05
CA LEU A 139 -31.97 -16.91 -7.05
C LEU A 139 -31.74 -16.37 -8.47
N LEU A 140 -31.21 -17.20 -9.36
CA LEU A 140 -30.94 -16.83 -10.76
C LEU A 140 -32.21 -16.65 -11.60
N ALA A 141 -33.33 -17.28 -11.19
CA ALA A 141 -34.62 -17.13 -11.85
C ALA A 141 -35.36 -15.82 -11.48
N ARG A 142 -34.85 -15.03 -10.52
CA ARG A 142 -35.45 -13.76 -10.12
C ARG A 142 -35.32 -12.72 -11.26
N PRO A 143 -36.27 -11.78 -11.39
CA PRO A 143 -36.13 -10.68 -12.32
C PRO A 143 -34.84 -9.91 -12.02
N GLY A 144 -34.13 -9.53 -13.08
CA GLY A 144 -32.91 -8.75 -12.99
C GLY A 144 -33.13 -7.35 -12.41
N LEU A 145 -32.02 -6.62 -12.25
CA LEU A 145 -32.05 -5.25 -11.75
C LEU A 145 -32.96 -4.37 -12.65
N PRO A 146 -33.88 -3.58 -12.08
CA PRO A 146 -34.78 -2.75 -12.88
C PRO A 146 -34.01 -1.66 -13.64
N ASN A 147 -34.51 -1.29 -14.82
CA ASN A 147 -33.83 -0.31 -15.69
C ASN A 147 -33.63 1.05 -15.01
N GLY A 148 -34.56 1.49 -14.15
CA GLY A 148 -34.43 2.74 -13.41
C GLY A 148 -33.20 2.77 -12.48
N ASP A 149 -32.88 1.64 -11.83
CA ASP A 149 -31.69 1.53 -10.98
C ASP A 149 -30.41 1.52 -11.84
N ARG A 150 -30.45 0.85 -12.98
CA ARG A 150 -29.34 0.86 -13.95
C ARG A 150 -29.06 2.28 -14.43
N ASP A 151 -30.09 3.01 -14.84
CA ASP A 151 -30.00 4.39 -15.30
C ASP A 151 -29.49 5.32 -14.19
N LEU A 152 -29.95 5.14 -12.96
CA LEU A 152 -29.47 5.89 -11.79
C LEU A 152 -27.96 5.69 -11.60
N ILE A 153 -27.50 4.44 -11.60
CA ILE A 153 -26.08 4.10 -11.46
C ILE A 153 -25.27 4.69 -12.61
N THR A 154 -25.72 4.51 -13.85
CA THR A 154 -25.03 5.04 -15.04
C THR A 154 -24.93 6.56 -14.99
N ASN A 155 -26.01 7.25 -14.60
CA ASN A 155 -26.00 8.71 -14.50
C ASN A 155 -25.10 9.21 -13.36
N ALA A 156 -25.08 8.51 -12.23
CA ALA A 156 -24.16 8.83 -11.13
C ALA A 156 -22.69 8.69 -11.57
N VAL A 157 -22.34 7.60 -12.25
CA VAL A 157 -20.98 7.37 -12.78
C VAL A 157 -20.61 8.42 -13.83
N LYS A 158 -21.52 8.78 -14.74
CA LYS A 158 -21.29 9.84 -15.74
C LYS A 158 -20.98 11.19 -15.07
N LYS A 159 -21.72 11.55 -14.02
CA LYS A 159 -21.47 12.78 -13.25
C LYS A 159 -20.11 12.74 -12.55
N ALA A 160 -19.75 11.60 -11.95
CA ALA A 160 -18.44 11.43 -11.31
C ALA A 160 -17.30 11.54 -12.33
N ALA A 161 -17.43 10.91 -13.49
CA ALA A 161 -16.46 11.00 -14.57
C ALA A 161 -16.29 12.45 -15.08
N ALA A 162 -17.40 13.18 -15.24
CA ALA A 162 -17.37 14.60 -15.59
C ALA A 162 -16.62 15.43 -14.55
N ALA A 163 -16.91 15.23 -13.25
CA ALA A 163 -16.22 15.94 -12.17
C ALA A 163 -14.71 15.61 -12.11
N ILE A 164 -14.32 14.36 -12.39
CA ILE A 164 -12.89 13.99 -12.47
C ILE A 164 -12.20 14.68 -13.65
N SER A 165 -12.90 14.87 -14.77
CA SER A 165 -12.34 15.56 -15.95
C SER A 165 -12.08 17.06 -15.71
N GLU A 166 -12.73 17.66 -14.72
CA GLU A 166 -12.48 19.05 -14.30
C GLU A 166 -11.20 19.19 -13.46
N LEU A 167 -10.66 18.08 -12.92
CA LEU A 167 -9.39 18.07 -12.20
C LEU A 167 -8.21 18.17 -13.17
N ARG A 168 -7.94 19.38 -13.64
CA ARG A 168 -6.82 19.71 -14.52
C ARG A 168 -6.17 21.02 -14.10
N VAL A 169 -4.88 21.18 -14.43
CA VAL A 169 -4.17 22.43 -14.21
C VAL A 169 -4.65 23.45 -15.24
N GLU A 170 -5.19 24.58 -14.77
CA GLU A 170 -5.50 25.73 -15.63
C GLU A 170 -4.20 26.43 -16.04
N HIS A 171 -3.99 26.58 -17.34
CA HIS A 171 -2.81 27.27 -17.87
C HIS A 171 -3.04 28.79 -17.85
N HIS A 172 -2.18 29.52 -17.14
CA HIS A 172 -2.23 30.98 -17.06
C HIS A 172 -1.07 31.67 -17.81
N GLU A 173 0.15 31.18 -17.64
CA GLU A 173 1.36 31.78 -18.21
C GLU A 173 2.30 30.69 -18.73
N ASP A 174 3.15 31.06 -19.68
CA ASP A 174 4.17 30.17 -20.23
C ASP A 174 5.25 29.87 -19.17
N LEU A 175 5.34 28.61 -18.76
CA LEU A 175 6.41 28.15 -17.86
C LEU A 175 7.79 28.14 -18.54
N VAL A 176 7.81 28.13 -19.87
CA VAL A 176 9.03 28.07 -20.67
C VAL A 176 8.97 29.14 -21.75
N VAL A 177 9.84 30.13 -21.65
CA VAL A 177 9.98 31.18 -22.67
C VAL A 177 11.29 30.97 -23.42
N PRO A 178 11.27 30.84 -24.76
CA PRO A 178 12.50 30.69 -25.53
C PRO A 178 13.26 32.02 -25.57
N PHE A 179 14.52 31.99 -25.16
CA PHE A 179 15.42 33.12 -25.35
C PHE A 179 15.76 33.24 -26.84
N ARG A 180 15.25 34.29 -27.50
CA ARG A 180 15.75 34.70 -28.81
C ARG A 180 16.85 35.73 -28.62
N VAL A 181 17.99 35.49 -29.24
CA VAL A 181 19.07 36.47 -29.38
C VAL A 181 18.74 37.36 -30.59
N PRO A 182 18.91 38.69 -30.50
CA PRO A 182 18.66 39.61 -31.62
C PRO A 182 19.48 39.30 -32.87
#